data_AF-A0A6N4TKN8-F1
#
_entry.id   AF-A0A6N4TKN8-F1
#
_cell.length_a   1.000
_cell.length_b   1.000
_cell.length_c   1.000
_cell.angle_alpha   90.00
_cell.angle_beta   90.00
_cell.angle_gamma   90.00
#
_symmetry.space_group_name_H-M   'P 1'
#
loop_
_entity.id
_entity.type
_entity.pdbx_description
1 polymer ?
#
loop_
_entity_poly.entity_id
_entity_poly.type
_entity_poly.pdbx_seq_one_letter_code
_entity_poly.pdbx_strand_id
1 'polypeptide(L)'
;MKTLKWLTGIWAALLICIIVCDSKSELLYTICYDTKHNASYEIKEKVQDVYNDLVSGVHSDSYVIMVMNNLDHFEFAKDIKAEWKNNQLYIVQGNGKGSEIHGTLETYSVCVPKVQPRSFLQEIFSGF
;
A
#
# COMPACT_ATOMS: atom_id res chain seq x y z
N MET A 1 49.34 -15.19 -2.14
CA MET A 1 48.44 -14.37 -2.99
C MET A 1 47.14 -15.07 -3.45
N LYS A 2 46.93 -16.38 -3.24
CA LYS A 2 45.67 -17.06 -3.63
C LYS A 2 44.55 -16.89 -2.59
N THR A 3 44.87 -16.84 -1.30
CA THR A 3 43.90 -16.72 -0.20
C THR A 3 43.23 -15.34 -0.10
N LEU A 4 43.92 -14.28 -0.51
CA LEU A 4 43.40 -12.90 -0.50
C LEU A 4 42.25 -12.69 -1.52
N LYS A 5 42.31 -13.37 -2.68
CA LYS A 5 41.30 -13.27 -3.74
C LYS A 5 39.95 -13.92 -3.38
N TRP A 6 39.97 -14.91 -2.47
CA TRP A 6 38.76 -15.59 -2.02
C TRP A 6 38.02 -14.76 -0.97
N LEU A 7 38.77 -14.11 -0.06
CA LEU A 7 38.22 -13.18 0.92
C LEU A 7 37.51 -11.99 0.26
N THR A 8 38.08 -11.44 -0.82
CA THR A 8 37.45 -10.34 -1.58
C THR A 8 36.16 -10.76 -2.30
N GLY A 9 36.07 -12.01 -2.77
CA GLY A 9 34.85 -12.53 -3.42
C GLY A 9 33.71 -12.73 -2.42
N ILE A 10 34.01 -13.22 -1.22
CA ILE A 10 33.03 -13.40 -0.14
C ILE A 10 32.52 -12.03 0.35
N TRP A 11 33.40 -11.04 0.46
CA TRP A 11 33.04 -9.67 0.85
C TRP A 11 32.15 -8.98 -0.20
N ALA A 12 32.45 -9.16 -1.48
CA ALA A 12 31.63 -8.61 -2.57
C ALA A 12 30.23 -9.26 -2.62
N ALA A 13 30.12 -10.57 -2.36
CA ALA A 13 28.83 -11.25 -2.31
C ALA A 13 27.95 -10.76 -1.15
N LEU A 14 28.54 -10.51 0.02
CA LEU A 14 27.82 -9.96 1.18
C LEU A 14 27.24 -8.55 0.91
N LEU A 15 27.98 -7.69 0.19
CA LEU A 15 27.49 -6.35 -0.17
C LEU A 15 26.34 -6.40 -1.18
N ILE A 16 26.36 -7.34 -2.12
CA ILE A 16 25.28 -7.50 -3.11
C ILE A 16 23.98 -7.97 -2.44
N CYS A 17 24.06 -8.80 -1.40
CA CYS A 17 22.87 -9.24 -0.64
C CYS A 17 22.14 -8.10 0.07
N ILE A 18 22.85 -7.06 0.52
CA ILE A 18 22.24 -5.92 1.21
C ILE A 18 21.42 -5.06 0.23
N ILE A 19 21.88 -4.93 -1.02
CA ILE A 19 21.25 -4.06 -2.04
C ILE A 19 19.96 -4.70 -2.61
N VAL A 20 19.85 -6.03 -2.60
CA VAL A 20 18.68 -6.75 -3.17
C VAL A 20 17.50 -6.84 -2.19
N CYS A 21 17.68 -6.48 -0.92
CA CYS A 21 16.59 -6.40 0.07
C CYS A 21 15.90 -5.02 0.13
N ASP A 22 16.02 -4.20 -0.91
CA ASP A 22 15.14 -3.06 -1.14
C ASP A 22 13.82 -3.55 -1.78
N SER A 23 13.20 -4.55 -1.14
CA SER A 23 11.86 -4.97 -1.51
C SER A 23 10.93 -3.90 -0.96
N LYS A 24 10.45 -3.00 -1.83
CA LYS A 24 9.27 -2.19 -1.57
C LYS A 24 8.27 -3.06 -0.83
N SER A 25 8.03 -2.76 0.43
CA SER A 25 7.16 -3.55 1.28
C SER A 25 5.72 -3.35 0.81
N GLU A 26 5.31 -4.15 -0.16
CA GLU A 26 3.92 -4.21 -0.61
C GLU A 26 3.06 -4.63 0.58
N LEU A 27 2.25 -3.71 1.09
CA LEU A 27 1.43 -3.94 2.27
C LEU A 27 0.12 -4.59 1.83
N LEU A 28 -0.06 -5.86 2.17
CA LEU A 28 -1.25 -6.61 1.80
C LEU A 28 -2.44 -6.22 2.69
N TYR A 29 -3.65 -6.33 2.14
CA TYR A 29 -4.89 -6.21 2.89
C TYR A 29 -5.93 -7.24 2.44
N THR A 30 -6.84 -7.61 3.34
CA THR A 30 -8.01 -8.45 3.06
C THR A 30 -9.26 -7.78 3.63
N ILE A 31 -10.32 -7.68 2.82
CA ILE A 31 -11.64 -7.22 3.26
C ILE A 31 -12.57 -8.42 3.31
N CYS A 32 -13.10 -8.73 4.50
CA CYS A 32 -14.09 -9.77 4.74
C CYS A 32 -15.48 -9.11 4.90
N TYR A 33 -16.37 -9.29 3.93
CA TYR A 33 -17.70 -8.69 3.92
C TYR A 33 -18.70 -9.52 4.76
N ASP A 34 -19.83 -8.90 5.12
CA ASP A 34 -20.98 -9.60 5.68
C ASP A 34 -21.72 -10.41 4.60
N THR A 35 -22.38 -11.51 4.98
CA THR A 35 -23.15 -12.38 4.07
C THR A 35 -24.26 -11.64 3.31
N LYS A 36 -24.71 -10.49 3.82
CA LYS A 36 -25.77 -9.66 3.22
C LYS A 36 -25.26 -8.55 2.29
N HIS A 37 -23.98 -8.20 2.37
CA HIS A 37 -23.41 -7.08 1.64
C HIS A 37 -22.45 -7.60 0.56
N ASN A 38 -22.76 -7.32 -0.70
CA ASN A 38 -21.86 -7.62 -1.80
C ASN A 38 -20.66 -6.66 -1.76
N ALA A 39 -19.48 -7.20 -2.04
CA ALA A 39 -18.21 -6.51 -2.25
C ALA A 39 -18.37 -5.07 -2.77
N SER A 40 -18.35 -4.08 -1.87
CA SER A 40 -18.52 -2.67 -2.23
C SER A 40 -17.19 -2.04 -2.58
N TYR A 41 -17.11 -1.39 -3.74
CA TYR A 41 -15.94 -0.60 -4.13
C TYR A 41 -15.62 0.53 -3.12
N GLU A 42 -16.65 1.07 -2.45
CA GLU A 42 -16.54 2.16 -1.48
C GLU A 42 -15.65 1.83 -0.26
N ILE A 43 -15.75 0.61 0.29
CA ILE A 43 -14.89 0.19 1.43
C ILE A 43 -13.43 0.11 0.99
N LYS A 44 -13.18 -0.41 -0.22
CA LYS A 44 -11.82 -0.48 -0.77
C LYS A 44 -11.22 0.92 -0.93
N GLU A 45 -11.97 1.86 -1.51
CA GLU A 45 -11.53 3.25 -1.72
C GLU A 45 -11.21 3.93 -0.38
N LYS A 46 -12.10 3.80 0.62
CA LYS A 46 -11.85 4.36 1.96
C LYS A 46 -10.64 3.77 2.66
N VAL A 47 -10.43 2.45 2.56
CA VAL A 47 -9.24 1.80 3.14
C VAL A 47 -7.97 2.34 2.49
N GLN A 48 -7.99 2.56 1.17
CA GLN A 48 -6.88 3.14 0.44
C GLN A 48 -6.64 4.61 0.82
N ASP A 49 -7.70 5.41 1.01
CA ASP A 49 -7.60 6.81 1.44
C ASP A 49 -7.02 6.94 2.85
N VAL A 50 -7.51 6.14 3.80
CA VAL A 50 -6.97 6.12 5.18
C VAL A 50 -5.51 5.72 5.18
N TYR A 51 -5.14 4.70 4.40
CA TYR A 51 -3.74 4.31 4.26
C TYR A 51 -2.88 5.47 3.74
N ASN A 52 -3.30 6.13 2.67
CA ASN A 52 -2.56 7.25 2.08
C ASN A 52 -2.41 8.42 3.04
N ASP A 53 -3.44 8.75 3.83
CA ASP A 53 -3.37 9.80 4.84
C ASP A 53 -2.33 9.45 5.93
N LEU A 54 -2.37 8.21 6.43
CA LEU A 54 -1.46 7.73 7.47
C LEU A 54 0.01 7.67 7.01
N VAL A 55 0.25 7.29 5.75
CA VAL A 55 1.62 7.18 5.23
C VAL A 55 2.11 8.44 4.52
N SER A 56 1.26 9.47 4.39
CA SER A 56 1.61 10.74 3.77
C SER A 56 2.75 11.42 4.52
N GLY A 57 3.87 11.68 3.83
CA GLY A 57 5.05 12.30 4.42
C GLY A 57 5.87 11.40 5.35
N VAL A 58 5.51 10.12 5.44
CA VAL A 58 6.25 9.10 6.21
C VAL A 58 7.23 8.37 5.28
N HIS A 59 8.33 7.86 5.83
CA HIS A 59 9.26 7.04 5.05
C HIS A 59 8.72 5.61 4.86
N SER A 60 8.98 5.00 3.71
CA SER A 60 8.46 3.66 3.35
C SER A 60 8.72 2.59 4.40
N ASP A 61 9.88 2.65 5.05
CA ASP A 61 10.29 1.70 6.09
C ASP A 61 9.37 1.71 7.32
N SER A 62 8.58 2.77 7.49
CA SER A 62 7.66 2.95 8.62
C SER A 62 6.20 2.67 8.28
N TYR A 63 5.86 2.38 7.02
CA TYR A 63 4.46 2.20 6.60
C TYR A 63 3.74 1.09 7.37
N VAL A 64 4.40 -0.05 7.57
CA VAL A 64 3.83 -1.18 8.34
C VAL A 64 3.51 -0.76 9.77
N ILE A 65 4.45 -0.08 10.43
CA ILE A 65 4.28 0.37 11.82
C ILE A 65 3.17 1.42 11.91
N MET A 66 3.05 2.33 10.92
CA MET A 66 1.97 3.32 10.88
C MET A 66 0.60 2.65 10.77
N VAL A 67 0.44 1.66 9.90
CA VAL A 67 -0.83 0.92 9.78
C VAL A 67 -1.13 0.14 11.06
N MET A 68 -0.15 -0.58 11.60
CA MET A 68 -0.31 -1.37 12.83
C MET A 68 -0.72 -0.55 14.05
N ASN A 69 -0.16 0.66 14.19
CA ASN A 69 -0.41 1.50 15.36
C ASN A 69 -1.69 2.34 15.25
N ASN A 70 -2.27 2.46 14.05
CA ASN A 70 -3.44 3.29 13.78
C ASN A 70 -4.58 2.47 13.15
N LEU A 71 -4.79 1.24 13.63
CA LEU A 71 -5.86 0.35 13.13
C LEU A 71 -7.26 0.97 13.32
N ASP A 72 -7.44 1.75 14.38
CA ASP A 72 -8.66 2.48 14.71
C ASP A 72 -9.10 3.45 13.60
N HIS A 73 -8.15 4.00 12.84
CA HIS A 73 -8.46 4.85 11.68
C HIS A 73 -9.16 4.08 10.55
N PHE A 74 -8.96 2.77 10.47
CA PHE A 74 -9.65 1.91 9.50
C PHE A 74 -11.03 1.45 9.97
N GLU A 75 -11.41 1.71 11.23
CA GLU A 75 -12.72 1.42 11.81
C GLU A 75 -13.71 2.58 11.59
N PHE A 76 -13.81 3.06 10.34
CA PHE A 76 -14.58 4.25 9.98
C PHE A 76 -16.11 4.08 10.05
N ALA A 77 -16.61 2.89 10.36
CA ALA A 77 -18.03 2.60 10.57
C ALA A 77 -18.22 1.60 11.72
N LYS A 78 -19.37 1.66 12.40
CA LYS A 78 -19.65 0.83 13.59
C LYS A 78 -19.65 -0.68 13.32
N ASP A 79 -19.89 -1.06 12.07
CA ASP A 79 -19.92 -2.44 11.59
C ASP A 79 -18.57 -2.90 11.02
N ILE A 80 -17.55 -2.05 11.00
CA ILE A 80 -16.23 -2.36 10.45
C ILE A 80 -15.21 -2.45 11.58
N LYS A 81 -14.43 -3.52 11.57
CA LYS A 81 -13.30 -3.74 12.49
C LYS A 81 -12.01 -3.94 11.70
N ALA A 82 -10.92 -3.44 12.24
CA ALA A 82 -9.60 -3.57 11.65
C ALA A 82 -8.69 -4.41 12.55
N GLU A 83 -7.99 -5.36 11.96
CA GLU A 83 -7.07 -6.23 12.68
C GLU A 83 -5.77 -6.41 11.89
N TRP A 84 -4.64 -6.46 12.59
CA TRP A 84 -3.36 -6.82 11.99
C TRP A 84 -3.00 -8.26 12.32
N LYS A 85 -2.91 -9.12 11.30
CA LYS A 85 -2.56 -10.55 11.45
C LYS A 85 -1.72 -11.00 10.26
N ASN A 86 -0.80 -11.94 10.46
CA ASN A 86 0.00 -12.53 9.39
C ASN A 86 0.67 -11.50 8.46
N ASN A 87 1.12 -10.37 9.01
CA ASN A 87 1.71 -9.26 8.24
C ASN A 87 0.77 -8.65 7.19
N GLN A 88 -0.53 -8.64 7.49
CA GLN A 88 -1.58 -8.17 6.61
C GLN A 88 -2.66 -7.42 7.41
N LEU A 89 -3.22 -6.37 6.79
CA LEU A 89 -4.38 -5.65 7.32
C LEU A 89 -5.67 -6.40 6.97
N TYR A 90 -6.45 -6.77 7.99
CA TYR A 90 -7.78 -7.37 7.82
C TYR A 90 -8.85 -6.35 8.18
N ILE A 91 -9.77 -6.11 7.25
CA ILE A 91 -10.94 -5.26 7.44
C ILE A 91 -12.17 -6.16 7.43
N VAL A 92 -12.85 -6.27 8.56
CA VAL A 92 -13.99 -7.17 8.75
C VAL A 92 -15.26 -6.34 8.88
N GLN A 93 -16.19 -6.53 7.94
CA GLN A 93 -17.52 -5.93 7.99
C GLN A 93 -18.55 -6.92 8.55
N GLY A 94 -19.31 -6.49 9.56
CA GLY A 94 -20.41 -7.24 10.14
C GLY A 94 -19.96 -8.59 10.71
N ASN A 95 -20.43 -9.69 10.13
CA ASN A 95 -20.09 -11.04 10.57
C ASN A 95 -18.81 -11.62 9.90
N GLY A 96 -18.28 -10.96 8.86
CA GLY A 96 -17.10 -11.40 8.12
C GLY A 96 -17.21 -12.75 7.39
N LYS A 97 -18.42 -13.31 7.24
CA LYS A 97 -18.68 -14.64 6.63
C LYS A 97 -19.15 -14.55 5.18
N GLY A 98 -19.10 -13.37 4.58
CA GLY A 98 -19.47 -13.12 3.19
C GLY A 98 -18.29 -13.34 2.25
N SER A 99 -18.17 -12.48 1.25
CA SER A 99 -17.06 -12.52 0.30
C SER A 99 -15.77 -11.98 0.92
N GLU A 100 -14.63 -12.48 0.45
CA GLU A 100 -13.32 -11.96 0.79
C GLU A 100 -12.68 -11.32 -0.45
N ILE A 101 -12.07 -10.15 -0.28
CA ILE A 101 -11.28 -9.49 -1.32
C ILE A 101 -9.88 -9.26 -0.78
N HIS A 102 -8.89 -9.72 -1.53
CA HIS A 102 -7.49 -9.45 -1.26
C HIS A 102 -6.98 -8.33 -2.15
N GLY A 103 -6.03 -7.54 -1.65
CA GLY A 103 -5.35 -6.53 -2.43
C GLY A 103 -4.05 -6.07 -1.78
N THR A 104 -3.40 -5.14 -2.46
CA THR A 104 -2.18 -4.48 -2.00
C THR A 104 -2.49 -3.00 -1.83
N LEU A 105 -2.06 -2.41 -0.71
CA LEU A 105 -2.11 -0.98 -0.48
C LEU A 105 -0.96 -0.31 -1.23
N GLU A 106 -1.33 0.59 -2.13
CA GLU A 106 -0.37 1.34 -2.91
C GLU A 106 -0.29 2.76 -2.36
N THR A 107 0.91 3.27 -2.08
CA THR A 107 1.04 4.68 -1.76
C THR A 107 0.89 5.46 -3.06
N TYR A 108 -0.04 6.41 -3.13
CA TYR A 108 -0.04 7.37 -4.23
C TYR A 108 1.32 8.06 -4.22
N SER A 109 2.15 7.83 -5.24
CA SER A 109 3.43 8.51 -5.35
C SER A 109 3.17 10.01 -5.35
N VAL A 110 3.64 10.71 -4.31
CA VAL A 110 3.54 12.17 -4.18
C VAL A 110 4.24 12.90 -5.35
N CYS A 111 4.95 12.16 -6.21
CA CYS A 111 5.15 12.57 -7.59
C CYS A 111 3.94 12.19 -8.46
N VAL A 112 2.81 12.89 -8.30
CA VAL A 112 1.88 13.04 -9.42
C VAL A 112 2.65 13.88 -10.44
N PRO A 113 3.13 13.34 -11.57
CA PRO A 113 3.58 14.23 -12.64
C PRO A 113 2.38 15.11 -12.95
N LYS A 114 2.54 16.42 -12.82
CA LYS A 114 1.52 17.42 -13.15
C LYS A 114 0.99 17.08 -14.53
N VAL A 115 -0.15 16.40 -14.59
CA VAL A 115 -0.78 16.07 -15.85
C VAL A 115 -1.11 17.41 -16.48
N GLN A 116 -0.47 17.69 -17.62
CA GLN A 116 -0.89 18.84 -18.41
C GLN A 116 -2.40 18.66 -18.65
N PRO A 117 -3.24 19.64 -18.27
CA PRO A 117 -4.65 19.55 -18.56
C PRO A 117 -4.78 19.32 -20.06
N ARG A 118 -5.52 18.27 -20.43
CA ARG A 118 -5.99 18.13 -21.79
C ARG A 118 -6.73 19.42 -22.12
N SER A 119 -6.14 20.25 -22.97
CA SER A 119 -6.67 20.45 -24.32
C SER A 119 -5.88 21.51 -25.10
N PHE A 120 -4.77 21.09 -25.69
CA PHE A 120 -4.16 21.82 -26.81
C PHE A 120 -5.15 22.06 -27.97
N LEU A 121 -6.12 21.16 -28.16
CA LEU A 121 -7.20 21.33 -29.15
C LEU A 121 -8.27 22.35 -28.73
N GLN A 122 -8.49 22.58 -27.44
CA GLN A 122 -9.43 23.59 -26.97
C GLN A 122 -8.85 24.99 -27.19
N GLU A 123 -7.53 25.17 -27.12
CA GLU A 123 -6.87 26.42 -27.52
C GLU A 123 -7.05 26.73 -29.03
N ILE A 124 -6.82 25.75 -29.92
CA ILE A 124 -6.94 25.98 -31.38
C ILE A 124 -8.39 26.24 -31.82
N PHE A 125 -9.39 25.59 -31.20
CA PHE A 125 -10.81 25.81 -31.53
C PHE A 125 -11.48 26.95 -30.73
N SER A 126 -10.75 27.58 -29.80
CA SER A 126 -11.19 28.80 -29.11
C SER A 126 -10.63 30.09 -29.71
N GLY A 127 -9.76 29.98 -30.73
CA GLY A 127 -9.12 31.10 -31.42
C GLY A 127 -9.73 31.45 -32.78
N PHE A 128 -11.05 31.26 -32.94
CA PHE A 128 -11.81 31.87 -34.03
C PHE A 128 -12.23 33.29 -33.65
#